data_AF-A0A2G6ERQ1-F1
#
_entry.id   AF-A0A2G6ERQ1-F1
#
_cell.length_a   1.000
_cell.length_b   1.000
_cell.length_c   1.000
_cell.angle_alpha   90.00
_cell.angle_beta   90.00
_cell.angle_gamma   90.00
#
_symmetry.space_group_name_H-M   'P 1'
#
loop_
_entity.id
_entity.type
_entity.pdbx_description
1 polymer ?
#
loop_
_entity_poly.entity_id
_entity_poly.type
_entity_poly.pdbx_seq_one_letter_code
_entity_poly.pdbx_strand_id
1 'polypeptide(L)'
;MVKALEEYDIGRPSTYASIIQTLLNREYVLSEQRRLFPTTMGKIVNLFLTKHFARYVDYDFTANLEDDLDAVSRGEKDWLPLMQSFWDTFSQNIEEKKDVSREEVMQARELGIDPKSGKPVSVRYGRYGPFVQIGTKDDEEKPLFASLIGDMKFDEVDLERP
;
A
#
# COMPACT_ATOMS: atom_id res chain seq x y z
N MET A 1 -13.34 -11.80 -4.38
CA MET A 1 -12.96 -10.43 -4.73
C MET A 1 -14.09 -9.72 -5.46
N VAL A 2 -14.54 -10.17 -6.65
CA VAL A 2 -15.66 -9.51 -7.38
C VAL A 2 -16.88 -9.27 -6.49
N LYS A 3 -17.33 -10.29 -5.75
CA LYS A 3 -18.43 -10.16 -4.79
C LYS A 3 -18.20 -9.05 -3.74
N ALA A 4 -16.97 -8.86 -3.27
CA ALA A 4 -16.65 -7.81 -2.31
C ALA A 4 -16.64 -6.43 -2.98
N LEU A 5 -16.11 -6.32 -4.21
CA LEU A 5 -16.19 -5.09 -4.99
C LEU A 5 -17.65 -4.67 -5.20
N GLU A 6 -18.52 -5.61 -5.56
CA GLU A 6 -19.98 -5.38 -5.66
C GLU A 6 -20.61 -4.99 -4.31
N GLU A 7 -20.23 -5.64 -3.21
CA GLU A 7 -20.78 -5.39 -1.87
C GLU A 7 -20.44 -3.99 -1.34
N TYR A 8 -19.24 -3.49 -1.65
CA TYR A 8 -18.80 -2.14 -1.27
C TYR A 8 -19.09 -1.10 -2.36
N ASP A 9 -19.78 -1.47 -3.44
CA ASP A 9 -20.08 -0.61 -4.58
C ASP A 9 -18.83 0.05 -5.23
N ILE A 10 -17.75 -0.72 -5.27
CA ILE A 10 -16.47 -0.30 -5.85
C ILE A 10 -16.32 -0.94 -7.23
N GLY A 11 -16.30 -0.10 -8.27
CA GLY A 11 -16.24 -0.52 -9.66
C GLY A 11 -17.59 -0.95 -10.22
N ARG A 12 -17.57 -1.47 -11.45
CA ARG A 12 -18.75 -1.82 -12.27
C ARG A 12 -18.52 -3.14 -13.00
N PRO A 13 -19.56 -3.81 -13.53
CA PRO A 13 -19.39 -5.04 -14.32
C PRO A 13 -18.36 -4.93 -15.46
N SER A 14 -18.22 -3.73 -16.04
CA SER A 14 -17.23 -3.41 -17.07
C SER A 14 -15.79 -3.29 -16.54
N THR A 15 -15.60 -3.01 -15.25
CA THR A 15 -14.28 -2.70 -14.67
C THR A 15 -13.71 -3.83 -13.81
N TYR A 16 -14.52 -4.73 -13.24
CA TYR A 16 -14.04 -5.78 -12.32
C TYR A 16 -12.87 -6.61 -12.86
N ALA A 17 -12.98 -7.10 -14.11
CA ALA A 17 -11.92 -7.88 -14.73
C ALA A 17 -10.63 -7.05 -14.91
N SER A 18 -10.77 -5.78 -15.32
CA SER A 18 -9.64 -4.88 -15.54
C SER A 18 -8.93 -4.48 -14.24
N ILE A 19 -9.68 -4.32 -13.13
CA ILE A 19 -9.13 -4.03 -11.80
C ILE A 19 -8.26 -5.20 -11.36
N ILE A 20 -8.80 -6.43 -11.39
CA ILE A 20 -8.09 -7.65 -11.00
C ILE A 20 -6.84 -7.83 -11.88
N GLN A 21 -6.99 -7.67 -13.20
CA GLN A 21 -5.88 -7.80 -14.13
C GLN A 21 -4.79 -6.76 -13.88
N THR A 22 -5.16 -5.52 -13.54
CA THR A 22 -4.19 -4.46 -13.23
C THR A 22 -3.41 -4.79 -11.96
N LEU A 23 -4.07 -5.28 -10.90
CA LEU A 23 -3.40 -5.68 -9.66
C LEU A 23 -2.42 -6.84 -9.89
N LEU A 24 -2.79 -7.81 -10.74
CA LEU A 24 -1.91 -8.92 -11.12
C LEU A 24 -0.74 -8.45 -11.98
N ASN A 25 -0.99 -7.68 -13.03
CA ASN A 25 0.04 -7.20 -13.96
C ASN A 25 1.08 -6.30 -13.28
N ARG A 26 0.68 -5.55 -12.25
CA ARG A 26 1.57 -4.72 -11.44
C ARG A 26 2.16 -5.44 -10.24
N GLU A 27 1.94 -6.75 -10.14
CA GLU A 27 2.46 -7.62 -9.08
C GLU A 27 2.10 -7.14 -7.67
N TYR A 28 0.94 -6.49 -7.50
CA TYR A 28 0.41 -6.14 -6.17
C TYR A 28 -0.27 -7.33 -5.50
N VAL A 29 -0.75 -8.28 -6.30
CA VAL A 29 -1.32 -9.54 -5.83
C VAL A 29 -0.80 -10.69 -6.69
N LEU A 30 -0.74 -11.87 -6.11
CA LEU A 30 -0.53 -13.14 -6.80
C LEU A 30 -1.83 -13.94 -6.81
N SER A 31 -2.02 -14.78 -7.82
CA SER A 31 -3.16 -15.68 -7.92
C SER A 31 -2.71 -17.11 -7.69
N GLU A 32 -3.20 -17.74 -6.62
CA GLU A 32 -3.00 -19.15 -6.32
C GLU A 32 -4.34 -19.83 -6.06
N GLN A 33 -4.60 -20.97 -6.73
CA GLN A 33 -5.85 -21.72 -6.58
C GLN A 33 -7.11 -20.84 -6.70
N ARG A 34 -7.09 -19.85 -7.62
CA ARG A 34 -8.17 -18.86 -7.84
C ARG A 34 -8.45 -17.92 -6.65
N ARG A 35 -7.52 -17.83 -5.70
CA ARG A 35 -7.51 -16.85 -4.61
C ARG A 35 -6.38 -15.85 -4.84
N LEU A 36 -6.62 -14.61 -4.42
CA LEU A 36 -5.63 -13.54 -4.55
C LEU A 36 -4.93 -13.34 -3.21
N PHE A 37 -3.60 -13.30 -3.25
CA PHE A 37 -2.75 -13.08 -2.10
C PHE A 37 -1.96 -11.79 -2.31
N PRO A 38 -1.97 -10.83 -1.36
CA PRO A 38 -1.23 -9.59 -1.51
C PRO A 38 0.26 -9.88 -1.50
N THR A 39 0.99 -9.28 -2.45
CA THR A 39 2.45 -9.32 -2.41
C THR A 39 2.98 -8.35 -1.36
N THR A 40 4.25 -8.51 -1.02
CA THR A 40 5.04 -7.52 -0.30
C THR A 40 4.85 -6.11 -0.89
N MET A 41 4.99 -5.94 -2.20
CA MET A 41 4.85 -4.63 -2.83
C MET A 41 3.42 -4.09 -2.68
N GLY A 42 2.41 -4.93 -2.88
CA GLY A 42 1.00 -4.55 -2.67
C GLY A 42 0.73 -4.06 -1.26
N LYS A 43 1.30 -4.72 -0.24
CA LYS A 43 1.16 -4.29 1.16
C LYS A 43 1.81 -2.94 1.44
N ILE A 44 3.04 -2.73 0.95
CA ILE A 44 3.75 -1.43 1.12
C ILE A 44 2.96 -0.31 0.48
N VAL A 45 2.51 -0.49 -0.76
CA VAL A 45 1.73 0.51 -1.49
C VAL A 45 0.42 0.79 -0.76
N ASN A 46 -0.30 -0.25 -0.33
CA ASN A 46 -1.53 -0.09 0.44
C ASN A 46 -1.28 0.71 1.73
N LEU A 47 -0.27 0.35 2.51
CA LEU A 47 0.04 1.01 3.77
C LEU A 47 0.44 2.47 3.58
N PHE A 48 1.22 2.77 2.54
CA PHE A 48 1.55 4.14 2.16
C PHE A 48 0.30 4.94 1.81
N LEU A 49 -0.56 4.41 0.95
CA LEU A 49 -1.78 5.09 0.53
C LEU A 49 -2.76 5.27 1.70
N THR A 50 -2.94 4.26 2.56
CA THR A 50 -3.76 4.40 3.77
C THR A 50 -3.20 5.48 4.72
N LYS A 51 -1.88 5.59 4.86
CA LYS A 51 -1.25 6.58 5.76
C LYS A 51 -1.35 8.01 5.22
N HIS A 52 -1.13 8.21 3.92
CA HIS A 52 -0.95 9.55 3.34
C HIS A 52 -2.13 10.02 2.49
N PHE A 53 -2.94 9.09 1.98
CA PHE A 53 -4.03 9.33 1.04
C PHE A 53 -5.32 8.61 1.46
N ALA A 54 -5.55 8.48 2.78
CA ALA A 54 -6.64 7.70 3.38
C ALA A 54 -8.00 7.93 2.69
N ARG A 55 -8.35 9.20 2.43
CA ARG A 55 -9.59 9.59 1.75
C ARG A 55 -9.79 8.87 0.41
N TYR A 56 -8.74 8.67 -0.39
CA TYR A 56 -8.85 8.14 -1.75
C TYR A 56 -8.83 6.62 -1.83
N VAL A 57 -8.47 5.94 -0.73
CA VAL A 57 -8.54 4.48 -0.60
C VAL A 57 -9.67 4.02 0.32
N ASP A 58 -10.43 4.99 0.84
CA ASP A 58 -11.66 4.74 1.59
C ASP A 58 -12.75 4.19 0.67
N TYR A 59 -13.50 3.22 1.18
CA TYR A 59 -14.53 2.53 0.39
C TYR A 59 -15.69 3.47 0.07
N ASP A 60 -16.16 4.26 1.04
CA ASP A 60 -17.28 5.17 0.84
C ASP A 60 -16.91 6.26 -0.16
N PHE A 61 -15.69 6.81 -0.08
CA PHE A 61 -15.25 7.79 -1.08
C PHE A 61 -15.24 7.21 -2.49
N THR A 62 -14.74 5.98 -2.65
CA THR A 62 -14.64 5.33 -3.96
C THR A 62 -16.02 5.04 -4.54
N ALA A 63 -16.93 4.50 -3.73
CA ALA A 63 -18.31 4.23 -4.13
C ALA A 63 -19.04 5.52 -4.54
N ASN A 64 -18.97 6.57 -3.71
CA ASN A 64 -19.62 7.85 -4.00
C ASN A 64 -19.09 8.50 -5.29
N LEU A 65 -17.79 8.36 -5.58
CA LEU A 65 -17.21 8.87 -6.82
C LEU A 65 -17.73 8.11 -8.04
N GLU A 66 -17.87 6.79 -7.96
CA GLU A 66 -18.46 5.97 -9.03
C GLU A 66 -19.93 6.38 -9.29
N ASP A 67 -20.70 6.63 -8.23
CA ASP A 67 -22.08 7.13 -8.35
C ASP A 67 -22.17 8.52 -8.99
N ASP A 68 -21.25 9.41 -8.64
CA ASP A 68 -21.14 10.74 -9.25
C ASP A 68 -20.80 10.64 -10.74
N LEU A 69 -19.89 9.74 -11.11
CA LEU A 69 -19.53 9.49 -12.52
C LEU A 69 -20.70 8.87 -13.30
N ASP A 70 -21.48 7.99 -12.68
CA ASP A 70 -22.69 7.43 -13.27
C ASP A 70 -23.78 8.50 -13.47
N ALA A 71 -23.96 9.40 -12.51
CA ALA A 71 -24.88 10.54 -12.63
C ALA A 71 -24.46 11.47 -13.78
N VAL A 72 -23.16 11.72 -13.94
CA VAL A 72 -22.61 12.45 -15.09
C VAL A 72 -22.92 11.73 -16.40
N SER A 73 -22.74 10.41 -16.46
CA SER A 73 -23.04 9.60 -17.66
C SER A 73 -24.51 9.67 -18.07
N ARG A 74 -25.42 9.76 -17.09
CA ARG A 74 -26.87 9.94 -17.32
C ARG A 74 -27.29 11.39 -17.61
N GLY A 75 -26.38 12.36 -17.48
CA GLY A 75 -26.66 13.79 -17.66
C GLY A 75 -27.35 14.44 -16.46
N GLU A 76 -27.30 13.81 -15.28
CA GLU A 76 -27.89 14.32 -14.03
C GLU A 76 -26.95 15.27 -13.28
N LYS A 77 -25.64 15.20 -13.57
CA LYS A 77 -24.60 16.06 -13.01
C LYS A 77 -23.65 16.57 -14.10
N ASP A 78 -23.11 17.76 -13.89
CA ASP A 78 -22.05 18.30 -14.76
C ASP A 78 -20.68 17.71 -14.38
N TRP A 79 -19.94 17.26 -15.39
CA TRP A 79 -18.63 16.65 -15.18
C TRP A 79 -17.56 17.65 -14.74
N LEU A 80 -17.64 18.91 -15.20
CA LEU A 80 -16.59 19.90 -14.97
C LEU A 80 -16.49 20.31 -13.50
N PRO A 81 -17.59 20.63 -12.79
CA PRO A 81 -17.54 20.89 -11.35
C PRO A 81 -17.06 19.68 -10.53
N LEU A 82 -17.49 18.47 -10.90
CA LEU A 82 -17.02 17.23 -10.26
C LEU A 82 -15.50 17.12 -10.36
N MET A 83 -14.96 17.24 -11.58
CA MET A 83 -13.53 17.13 -11.83
C MET A 83 -12.72 18.22 -11.14
N GLN A 84 -13.19 19.47 -11.13
CA GLN A 84 -12.55 20.57 -10.42
C GLN A 84 -12.47 20.29 -8.92
N SER A 85 -13.60 19.90 -8.29
CA SER A 85 -13.65 19.61 -6.86
C SER A 85 -12.72 18.47 -6.43
N PHE A 86 -12.64 17.41 -7.26
CA PHE A 86 -11.71 16.31 -7.05
C PHE A 86 -10.26 16.80 -7.13
N TRP A 87 -9.91 17.49 -8.22
CA TRP A 87 -8.54 17.88 -8.51
C TRP A 87 -7.99 18.90 -7.51
N ASP A 88 -8.81 19.88 -7.11
CA ASP A 88 -8.39 20.92 -6.17
C ASP A 88 -7.99 20.31 -4.81
N THR A 89 -8.74 19.31 -4.33
CA THR A 89 -8.36 18.63 -3.08
C THR A 89 -7.18 17.67 -3.29
N PHE A 90 -7.16 16.93 -4.40
CA PHE A 90 -6.13 15.92 -4.64
C PHE A 90 -4.75 16.52 -4.86
N SER A 91 -4.67 17.61 -5.64
CA SER A 91 -3.42 18.31 -5.91
C SER A 91 -2.80 18.93 -4.65
N GLN A 92 -3.62 19.48 -3.74
CA GLN A 92 -3.16 19.95 -2.44
C GLN A 92 -2.57 18.82 -1.59
N ASN A 93 -3.26 17.67 -1.51
CA ASN A 93 -2.76 16.50 -0.80
C ASN A 93 -1.43 15.96 -1.39
N ILE A 94 -1.26 16.02 -2.71
CA ILE A 94 0.03 15.67 -3.34
C ILE A 94 1.13 16.63 -2.89
N GLU A 95 0.86 17.94 -2.94
CA GLU A 95 1.84 18.97 -2.57
C GLU A 95 2.28 18.85 -1.11
N GLU A 96 1.35 18.53 -0.20
CA GLU A 96 1.65 18.28 1.21
C GLU A 96 2.51 17.03 1.46
N LYS A 97 2.43 16.02 0.58
CA LYS A 97 3.10 14.73 0.75
C LYS A 97 4.26 14.50 -0.20
N LYS A 98 4.64 15.51 -0.99
CA LYS A 98 5.72 15.41 -2.00
C LYS A 98 7.11 15.11 -1.40
N ASP A 99 7.33 15.52 -0.15
CA ASP A 99 8.61 15.39 0.54
C ASP A 99 8.73 14.10 1.36
N VAL A 100 7.74 13.19 1.27
CA VAL A 100 7.81 11.89 1.95
C VAL A 100 8.94 11.07 1.34
N SER A 101 9.97 10.80 2.15
CA SER A 101 11.15 10.06 1.72
C SER A 101 10.81 8.61 1.38
N ARG A 102 11.56 8.01 0.43
CA ARG A 102 11.43 6.57 0.12
C ARG A 102 11.67 5.70 1.35
N GLU A 103 12.56 6.13 2.24
CA GLU A 103 12.83 5.48 3.53
C GLU A 103 11.60 5.45 4.44
N GLU A 104 10.82 6.54 4.47
CA GLU A 104 9.56 6.58 5.22
C GLU A 104 8.50 5.67 4.59
N VAL A 105 8.47 5.57 3.26
CA VAL A 105 7.56 4.67 2.52
C VAL A 105 7.91 3.20 2.72
N MET A 106 9.20 2.85 2.77
CA MET A 106 9.69 1.48 2.95
C MET A 106 9.56 0.96 4.39
N GLN A 107 8.84 1.72 5.24
CA GLN A 107 8.45 1.46 6.63
C GLN A 107 9.31 0.43 7.35
N ALA A 108 10.26 0.95 8.14
CA ALA A 108 10.96 0.15 9.13
C ALA A 108 10.00 -0.22 10.26
N ARG A 109 9.71 -1.51 10.44
CA ARG A 109 9.05 -2.02 11.64
C ARG A 109 10.12 -2.40 12.66
N GLU A 110 10.21 -1.68 13.77
CA GLU A 110 11.10 -2.08 14.86
C GLU A 110 10.60 -3.37 15.51
N LEU A 111 11.49 -4.34 15.67
CA LEU A 111 11.22 -5.64 16.30
C LEU A 111 11.66 -5.66 17.77
N GLY A 112 12.54 -4.75 18.17
CA GLY A 112 13.11 -4.70 19.52
C GLY A 112 14.62 -4.49 19.50
N ILE A 113 15.30 -4.96 20.54
CA ILE A 113 16.75 -4.81 20.71
C ILE A 113 17.41 -6.18 20.58
N ASP A 114 18.44 -6.30 19.74
CA ASP A 114 19.21 -7.53 19.59
C ASP A 114 19.95 -7.84 20.91
N PRO A 115 19.73 -9.00 21.55
CA PRO A 115 20.35 -9.33 22.84
C PRO A 115 21.89 -9.44 22.78
N LYS A 116 22.48 -9.63 21.59
CA LYS A 116 23.93 -9.79 21.43
C LYS A 116 24.67 -8.46 21.25
N SER A 117 24.12 -7.58 20.41
CA SER A 117 24.74 -6.29 20.09
C SER A 117 24.18 -5.13 20.91
N GLY A 118 23.02 -5.28 21.54
CA GLY A 118 22.31 -4.21 22.24
C GLY A 118 21.74 -3.13 21.31
N LYS A 119 21.71 -3.39 19.99
CA LYS A 119 21.27 -2.44 18.96
C LYS A 119 19.82 -2.68 18.54
N PRO A 120 19.11 -1.64 18.05
CA PRO A 120 17.75 -1.79 17.56
C PRO A 120 17.70 -2.70 16.33
N VAL A 121 16.69 -3.57 16.28
CA VAL A 121 16.39 -4.46 15.16
C VAL A 121 15.14 -3.94 14.46
N SER A 122 15.18 -3.82 13.15
CA SER A 122 14.02 -3.42 12.34
C SER A 122 13.88 -4.27 11.10
N VAL A 123 12.65 -4.58 10.69
CA VAL A 123 12.35 -5.14 9.37
C VAL A 123 12.07 -4.00 8.41
N ARG A 124 12.69 -4.03 7.25
CA ARG A 124 12.55 -3.05 6.18
C ARG A 124 12.30 -3.76 4.86
N TYR A 125 11.72 -3.04 3.90
CA TYR A 125 11.60 -3.54 2.54
C TYR A 125 12.69 -2.95 1.64
N GLY A 126 13.48 -3.82 1.01
CA GLY A 126 14.54 -3.43 0.07
C GLY A 126 14.23 -3.84 -1.36
N ARG A 127 15.13 -3.50 -2.29
CA ARG A 127 15.02 -3.87 -3.72
C ARG A 127 14.82 -5.38 -3.96
N TYR A 128 15.33 -6.21 -3.06
CA TYR A 128 15.32 -7.67 -3.16
C TYR A 128 14.30 -8.35 -2.23
N GLY A 129 13.38 -7.58 -1.64
CA GLY A 129 12.41 -8.09 -0.67
C GLY A 129 12.66 -7.61 0.76
N PRO A 130 11.90 -8.13 1.73
CA PRO A 130 12.05 -7.76 3.13
C PRO A 130 13.40 -8.23 3.69
N PHE A 131 14.00 -7.39 4.53
CA PHE A 131 15.25 -7.68 5.22
C PHE A 131 15.20 -7.14 6.65
N VAL A 132 15.89 -7.83 7.55
CA VAL A 132 16.16 -7.37 8.91
C VAL A 132 17.43 -6.52 8.91
N GLN A 133 17.38 -5.40 9.60
CA GLN A 133 18.50 -4.51 9.88
C GLN A 133 18.74 -4.47 11.39
N ILE A 134 19.99 -4.67 11.81
CA ILE A 134 20.44 -4.48 13.20
C ILE A 134 21.34 -3.24 13.25
N GLY A 135 21.02 -2.29 14.12
CA GLY A 135 21.69 -0.99 14.22
C GLY A 135 21.10 0.06 13.30
N THR A 136 21.57 1.31 13.44
CA THR A 136 21.12 2.46 12.66
C THR A 136 22.22 2.94 11.70
N LYS A 137 21.89 3.89 10.80
CA LYS A 137 22.91 4.53 9.94
C LYS A 137 23.77 5.53 10.71
N ASP A 138 23.33 5.92 11.90
CA ASP A 138 23.99 6.92 12.75
C ASP A 138 24.97 6.26 13.74
N ASP A 139 24.99 4.93 13.81
CA ASP A 139 25.94 4.16 14.62
C ASP A 139 27.36 4.25 14.02
N GLU A 140 28.40 4.32 14.87
CA GLU A 140 29.81 4.30 14.42
C GLU A 140 30.15 3.01 13.65
N GLU A 141 29.50 1.91 14.00
CA GLU A 141 29.63 0.63 13.30
C GLU A 141 28.55 0.45 12.24
N LYS A 142 28.95 -0.05 11.07
CA LYS A 142 28.01 -0.30 9.97
C LYS A 142 26.87 -1.24 10.41
N PRO A 143 25.60 -0.91 10.09
CA PRO A 143 24.47 -1.77 10.40
C PRO A 143 24.58 -3.11 9.68
N LEU A 144 24.10 -4.16 10.34
CA LEU A 144 24.08 -5.51 9.81
C LEU A 144 22.74 -5.77 9.11
N PHE A 145 22.79 -6.51 8.01
CA PHE A 145 21.61 -6.82 7.20
C PHE A 145 21.48 -8.33 7.02
N ALA A 146 20.26 -8.84 7.17
CA ALA A 146 19.90 -10.22 6.85
C ALA A 146 18.63 -10.20 6.01
N SER A 147 18.66 -10.79 4.82
CA SER A 147 17.46 -10.98 4.02
C SER A 147 16.54 -11.98 4.71
N LEU A 148 15.24 -11.70 4.73
CA LEU A 148 14.26 -12.70 5.16
C LEU A 148 14.11 -13.75 4.04
N ILE A 149 14.10 -15.02 4.41
CA ILE A 149 14.09 -16.13 3.46
C ILE A 149 12.64 -16.48 3.09
N GLY A 150 12.33 -16.55 1.80
CA GLY A 150 11.11 -17.19 1.28
C GLY A 150 9.80 -16.49 1.66
N ASP A 151 8.81 -17.29 2.07
CA ASP A 151 7.41 -16.90 2.31
C ASP A 151 7.17 -16.23 3.68
N MET A 152 8.24 -15.86 4.40
CA MET A 152 8.13 -15.18 5.69
C MET A 152 7.40 -13.85 5.53
N LYS A 153 6.21 -13.78 6.12
CA LYS A 153 5.40 -12.57 6.06
C LYS A 153 6.03 -11.53 6.97
N PHE A 154 6.35 -10.37 6.44
CA PHE A 154 6.79 -9.18 7.19
C PHE A 154 5.98 -8.96 8.48
N ASP A 155 4.68 -9.23 8.44
CA ASP A 155 3.78 -9.05 9.57
C ASP A 155 4.02 -10.05 10.71
N GLU A 156 4.54 -11.24 10.40
CA GLU A 156 4.73 -12.38 11.31
C GLU A 156 6.18 -12.51 11.82
N VAL A 157 7.13 -11.71 11.32
CA VAL A 157 8.54 -11.74 11.76
C VAL A 157 8.69 -11.05 13.11
N ASP A 158 9.13 -11.79 14.12
CA ASP A 158 9.46 -11.26 15.44
C ASP A 158 10.94 -11.49 15.77
N LEU A 159 11.39 -10.94 16.89
CA LEU A 159 12.79 -11.02 17.32
C LEU A 159 13.23 -12.46 17.67
N GLU A 160 12.28 -13.37 17.95
CA GLU A 160 12.53 -14.74 18.39
C GLU A 160 12.45 -15.77 17.24
N ARG A 161 11.83 -15.39 16.11
CA ARG A 161 11.62 -16.21 14.91
C ARG A 161 12.11 -15.46 13.66
N PRO A 162 13.44 -15.49 13.40
CA PRO A 162 14.02 -14.93 12.18
C PRO A 162 13.68 -15.75 10.94
#